data_AF-A0A1G5A2L2-F1
#
_entry.id   AF-A0A1G5A2L2-F1
#
_cell.length_a   1.000
_cell.length_b   1.000
_cell.length_c   1.000
_cell.angle_alpha   90.00
_cell.angle_beta   90.00
_cell.angle_gamma   90.00
#
_symmetry.space_group_name_H-M   'P 1'
#
loop_
_entity.id
_entity.type
_entity.pdbx_description
1 polymer ?
#
loop_
_entity_poly.entity_id
_entity_poly.type
_entity_poly.pdbx_seq_one_letter_code
_entity_poly.pdbx_strand_id
1 'polypeptide(L)'
;MNTTMKRFGRAWVVGASIALLGAVIHAAPPSQPLQIGEGTTLRIVPVPRAKLASGTSVNLRWSPTLKRAIATSDDVFVAGAATFQQDGHTYFYLVTQEPSRENRGAGYCGAGTEDILRLIEIAKPPLHLIERDKLLLQSCLESIELDDASGASLRTQLEGRTDPQHLMLTWSAHPKFGSVPKRVTVRDGRLALE
;
A
#
# COMPACT_ATOMS: atom_id res chain seq x y z
N MET A 1 60.94 13.04 59.81
CA MET A 1 60.68 14.50 59.75
C MET A 1 60.23 14.85 58.33
N ASN A 2 59.25 15.76 58.25
CA ASN A 2 58.63 16.41 57.07
C ASN A 2 57.56 15.58 56.31
N THR A 3 56.25 15.81 56.52
CA THR A 3 55.34 16.84 55.92
C THR A 3 55.25 16.65 54.39
N THR A 4 54.10 16.41 53.74
CA THR A 4 53.10 17.45 53.39
C THR A 4 51.86 16.88 52.63
N MET A 5 50.69 17.39 53.05
CA MET A 5 49.35 17.61 52.45
C MET A 5 48.93 17.14 51.03
N LYS A 6 47.70 16.57 51.03
CA LYS A 6 46.47 16.86 50.24
C LYS A 6 46.56 17.17 48.73
N ARG A 7 45.71 16.47 47.96
CA ARG A 7 44.78 17.12 47.00
C ARG A 7 43.57 16.24 46.65
N PHE A 8 42.39 16.81 46.88
CA PHE A 8 41.09 16.37 46.36
C PHE A 8 41.04 16.59 44.84
N GLY A 9 40.41 15.66 44.11
CA GLY A 9 40.24 15.76 42.66
C GLY A 9 38.95 15.09 42.18
N ARG A 10 37.84 15.82 42.28
CA ARG A 10 36.58 15.79 41.50
C ARG A 10 36.32 14.57 40.60
N ALA A 11 35.33 13.77 40.99
CA ALA A 11 34.64 12.84 40.08
C ALA A 11 33.81 13.63 39.05
N TRP A 12 34.11 13.44 37.77
CA TRP A 12 33.29 13.91 36.66
C TRP A 12 32.16 12.91 36.41
N VAL A 13 30.92 13.32 36.70
CA VAL A 13 29.72 12.66 36.19
C VAL A 13 29.42 13.30 34.84
N VAL A 14 29.81 12.66 33.74
CA VAL A 14 29.32 13.03 32.41
C VAL A 14 27.99 12.31 32.22
N GLY A 15 26.89 13.04 32.42
CA GLY A 15 25.56 12.57 32.10
C GLY A 15 25.42 12.38 30.60
N ALA A 16 25.24 11.14 30.16
CA ALA A 16 24.82 10.84 28.80
C ALA A 16 23.33 11.20 28.68
N SER A 17 23.03 12.38 28.15
CA SER A 17 21.68 12.72 27.69
C SER A 17 21.38 11.88 26.45
N ILE A 18 20.71 10.75 26.64
CA ILE A 18 20.10 9.99 25.54
C ILE A 18 18.89 10.79 25.07
N ALA A 19 19.08 11.58 24.00
CA ALA A 19 17.98 12.14 23.26
C ALA A 19 17.22 10.99 22.57
N LEU A 20 16.13 10.54 23.19
CA LEU A 20 15.14 9.68 22.57
C LEU A 20 14.45 10.48 21.44
N LEU A 21 15.03 10.43 20.24
CA LEU A 21 14.29 10.71 19.01
C LEU A 21 13.22 9.62 18.88
N GLY A 22 12.04 9.87 19.44
CA GLY A 22 10.87 9.05 19.21
C GLY A 22 10.50 9.15 17.74
N ALA A 23 10.89 8.16 16.94
CA ALA A 23 10.31 7.96 15.63
C ALA A 23 8.82 7.71 15.85
N VAL A 24 7.99 8.69 15.52
CA VAL A 24 6.53 8.52 15.53
C VAL A 24 6.22 7.58 14.37
N ILE A 25 6.07 6.30 14.65
CA ILE A 25 5.55 5.31 13.71
C ILE A 25 4.08 5.67 13.48
N HIS A 26 3.81 6.54 12.51
CA HIS A 26 2.45 6.75 12.02
C HIS A 26 2.05 5.51 11.23
N ALA A 27 1.35 4.59 11.88
CA ALA A 27 0.71 3.48 11.20
C ALA A 27 -0.40 4.04 10.28
N ALA A 28 -0.43 3.58 9.04
CA ALA A 28 -1.48 3.96 8.10
C ALA A 28 -2.87 3.57 8.64
N PRO A 29 -3.93 4.35 8.33
CA PRO A 29 -5.28 4.03 8.77
C PRO A 29 -5.74 2.69 8.17
N PRO A 30 -6.57 1.92 8.89
CA PRO A 30 -7.08 0.66 8.37
C PRO A 30 -7.96 0.89 7.14
N SER A 31 -7.82 0.03 6.13
CA SER A 31 -8.68 0.05 4.94
C SER A 31 -10.16 -0.13 5.28
N GLN A 32 -11.03 0.52 4.50
CA GLN A 32 -12.46 0.33 4.63
C GLN A 32 -12.86 -1.12 4.29
N PRO A 33 -13.89 -1.70 4.97
CA PRO A 33 -14.38 -3.03 4.61
C PRO A 33 -14.97 -3.04 3.20
N LEU A 34 -14.52 -3.98 2.38
CA LEU A 34 -15.02 -4.19 1.02
C LEU A 34 -16.24 -5.12 1.05
N GLN A 35 -17.33 -4.75 0.38
CA GLN A 35 -18.46 -5.67 0.17
C GLN A 35 -18.13 -6.67 -0.93
N ILE A 36 -18.16 -7.97 -0.63
CA ILE A 36 -17.85 -9.06 -1.58
C ILE A 36 -19.04 -9.97 -1.90
N GLY A 37 -20.24 -9.57 -1.45
CA GLY A 37 -21.49 -10.28 -1.61
C GLY A 37 -22.51 -9.84 -0.56
N GLU A 38 -23.74 -10.35 -0.64
CA GLU A 38 -24.79 -9.99 0.29
C GLU A 38 -24.37 -10.27 1.75
N GLY A 39 -24.32 -9.22 2.57
CA GLY A 39 -23.92 -9.28 3.98
C GLY A 39 -22.49 -9.72 4.25
N THR A 40 -21.65 -9.93 3.22
CA THR A 40 -20.28 -10.43 3.38
C THR A 40 -19.27 -9.31 3.16
N THR A 41 -18.47 -9.03 4.17
CA THR A 41 -17.44 -7.99 4.13
C THR A 41 -16.04 -8.58 4.20
N LEU A 42 -15.14 -8.06 3.39
CA LEU A 42 -13.71 -8.36 3.39
C LEU A 42 -12.96 -7.21 4.02
N ARG A 43 -12.11 -7.52 5.01
CA ARG A 43 -11.10 -6.59 5.52
C ARG A 43 -9.71 -7.06 5.13
N ILE A 44 -8.95 -6.15 4.56
CA ILE A 44 -7.53 -6.33 4.29
C ILE A 44 -6.77 -5.80 5.52
N VAL A 45 -6.43 -6.72 6.41
CA VAL A 45 -5.44 -6.50 7.48
C VAL A 45 -4.29 -7.49 7.21
N PRO A 46 -3.16 -7.48 7.96
CA PRO A 46 -2.02 -8.37 7.69
C PRO A 46 -2.40 -9.87 7.53
N VAL A 47 -3.57 -10.26 8.04
CA VAL A 47 -4.26 -11.51 7.72
C VAL A 47 -5.67 -11.17 7.17
N PRO A 48 -6.09 -11.65 6.00
CA PRO A 48 -7.33 -11.24 5.37
C PRO A 48 -8.46 -11.93 6.12
N ARG A 49 -9.46 -11.15 6.49
CA ARG A 49 -10.63 -11.70 7.17
C ARG A 49 -11.86 -11.34 6.38
N ALA A 50 -12.64 -12.35 6.02
CA ALA A 50 -14.00 -12.14 5.56
C ALA A 50 -14.95 -12.38 6.73
N LYS A 51 -15.84 -11.43 6.99
CA LYS A 51 -17.00 -11.61 7.85
C LYS A 51 -18.18 -11.95 6.96
N LEU A 52 -18.66 -13.18 7.05
CA LEU A 52 -19.80 -13.69 6.29
C LEU A 52 -21.11 -13.05 6.79
N ALA A 53 -22.16 -13.15 5.97
CA ALA A 53 -23.52 -12.71 6.35
C ALA A 53 -24.01 -13.36 7.66
N SER A 54 -23.58 -14.59 7.95
CA SER A 54 -23.84 -15.29 9.22
C SER A 54 -23.16 -14.66 10.44
N GLY A 55 -22.32 -13.63 10.25
CA GLY A 55 -21.45 -13.05 11.27
C GLY A 55 -20.16 -13.83 11.51
N THR A 56 -20.02 -15.04 10.95
CA THR A 56 -18.82 -15.87 11.07
C THR A 56 -17.63 -15.20 10.38
N SER A 57 -16.49 -15.15 11.07
CA SER A 57 -15.23 -14.68 10.48
C SER A 57 -14.42 -15.87 9.95
N VAL A 58 -14.00 -15.79 8.70
CA VAL A 58 -13.14 -16.80 8.07
C VAL A 58 -11.83 -16.16 7.63
N ASN A 59 -10.73 -16.88 7.83
CA ASN A 59 -9.44 -16.49 7.28
C ASN A 59 -9.42 -16.85 5.79
N LEU A 60 -9.06 -15.88 4.94
CA LEU A 60 -8.90 -16.17 3.52
C LEU A 60 -7.50 -16.70 3.22
N ARG A 61 -7.42 -17.55 2.19
CA ARG A 61 -6.13 -17.87 1.57
C ARG A 61 -5.78 -16.73 0.61
N TRP A 62 -4.49 -16.49 0.40
CA TRP A 62 -3.99 -15.59 -0.63
C TRP A 62 -2.86 -16.26 -1.39
N SER A 63 -2.64 -15.81 -2.63
CA SER A 63 -1.43 -16.16 -3.37
C SER A 63 -0.15 -15.73 -2.59
N PRO A 64 0.96 -16.48 -2.69
CA PRO A 64 2.23 -16.07 -2.06
C PRO A 64 2.71 -14.69 -2.49
N THR A 65 2.46 -14.30 -3.74
CA THR A 65 2.80 -12.98 -4.29
C THR A 65 2.07 -11.87 -3.55
N LEU A 66 0.74 -11.99 -3.42
CA LEU A 66 -0.07 -11.00 -2.72
C LEU A 66 0.31 -10.89 -1.24
N LYS A 67 0.56 -12.03 -0.58
CA LYS A 67 1.01 -12.06 0.82
C LYS A 67 2.33 -11.30 0.99
N ARG A 68 3.28 -11.46 0.07
CA ARG A 68 4.57 -10.77 0.12
C ARG A 68 4.39 -9.27 -0.07
N ALA A 69 3.65 -8.86 -1.09
CA ALA A 69 3.40 -7.45 -1.38
C ALA A 69 2.85 -6.71 -0.15
N ILE A 70 1.80 -7.26 0.47
CA ILE A 70 1.19 -6.67 1.67
C ILE A 70 2.17 -6.63 2.85
N ALA A 71 2.99 -7.67 3.03
CA ALA A 71 3.95 -7.72 4.12
C ALA A 71 5.11 -6.72 3.97
N THR A 72 5.40 -6.26 2.75
CA THR A 72 6.47 -5.30 2.46
C THR A 72 5.97 -3.89 2.21
N SER A 73 4.66 -3.67 2.27
CA SER A 73 4.05 -2.37 2.03
C SER A 73 4.01 -1.53 3.30
N ASP A 74 4.24 -0.24 3.17
CA ASP A 74 4.04 0.75 4.23
C ASP A 74 2.56 1.14 4.34
N ASP A 75 1.82 1.08 3.23
CA ASP A 75 0.37 1.28 3.20
C ASP A 75 -0.35 0.29 2.27
N VAL A 76 -1.58 -0.10 2.64
CA VAL A 76 -2.44 -1.01 1.88
C VAL A 76 -3.90 -0.57 1.99
N PHE A 77 -4.58 -0.41 0.85
CA PHE A 77 -6.01 -0.12 0.83
C PHE A 77 -6.73 -0.61 -0.41
N VAL A 78 -8.04 -0.71 -0.32
CA VAL A 78 -8.90 -1.09 -1.45
C VAL A 78 -9.23 0.18 -2.25
N ALA A 79 -9.01 0.13 -3.57
CA ALA A 79 -9.50 1.16 -4.46
C ALA A 79 -10.96 0.83 -4.83
N GLY A 80 -11.88 1.73 -4.48
CA GLY A 80 -13.32 1.53 -4.58
C GLY A 80 -13.99 1.03 -3.29
N ALA A 81 -15.31 0.82 -3.37
CA ALA A 81 -16.16 0.38 -2.25
C ALA A 81 -16.78 -1.01 -2.44
N ALA A 82 -16.67 -1.59 -3.64
CA ALA A 82 -17.30 -2.85 -4.01
C ALA A 82 -16.42 -3.67 -4.97
N THR A 83 -16.71 -4.98 -5.05
CA THR A 83 -16.18 -5.84 -6.10
C THR A 83 -16.89 -5.60 -7.43
N PHE A 84 -16.28 -5.99 -8.54
CA PHE A 84 -16.90 -5.98 -9.85
C PHE A 84 -16.75 -7.34 -10.55
N GLN A 85 -17.61 -7.60 -11.54
CA GLN A 85 -17.52 -8.78 -12.39
C GLN A 85 -16.87 -8.42 -13.72
N GLN A 86 -15.92 -9.23 -14.17
CA GLN A 86 -15.32 -9.12 -15.50
C GLN A 86 -14.94 -10.52 -15.98
N ASP A 87 -15.23 -10.83 -17.25
CA ASP A 87 -14.85 -12.10 -17.89
C ASP A 87 -15.27 -13.37 -17.11
N GLY A 88 -16.37 -13.29 -16.35
CA GLY A 88 -16.87 -14.41 -15.52
C GLY A 88 -16.20 -14.55 -14.15
N HIS A 89 -15.32 -13.62 -13.78
CA HIS A 89 -14.60 -13.60 -12.51
C HIS A 89 -14.95 -12.38 -11.67
N THR A 90 -14.86 -12.54 -10.35
CA THR A 90 -15.09 -11.45 -9.39
C THR A 90 -13.78 -10.82 -8.97
N TYR A 91 -13.66 -9.51 -9.15
CA TYR A 91 -12.44 -8.75 -8.90
C TYR A 91 -12.65 -7.59 -7.94
N PHE A 92 -11.53 -7.12 -7.37
CA PHE A 92 -11.40 -5.79 -6.80
C PHE A 92 -9.97 -5.28 -6.99
N TYR A 93 -9.76 -3.99 -6.77
CA TYR A 93 -8.45 -3.38 -6.82
C TYR A 93 -7.87 -3.17 -5.42
N LEU A 94 -6.61 -3.57 -5.23
CA LEU A 94 -5.84 -3.30 -4.02
C LEU A 94 -4.68 -2.38 -4.37
N VAL A 95 -4.51 -1.29 -3.65
CA VAL A 95 -3.32 -0.45 -3.73
C VAL A 95 -2.36 -0.83 -2.62
N THR A 96 -1.09 -0.98 -2.99
CA THR A 96 0.03 -1.17 -2.07
C THR A 96 1.05 -0.08 -2.31
N GLN A 97 1.49 0.58 -1.24
CA GLN A 97 2.59 1.52 -1.25
C GLN A 97 3.84 0.80 -0.74
N GLU A 98 4.82 0.59 -1.61
CA GLU A 98 6.05 -0.13 -1.30
C GLU A 98 7.25 0.82 -1.31
N PRO A 99 8.28 0.63 -0.47
CA PRO A 99 9.50 1.42 -0.57
C PRO A 99 10.16 1.22 -1.94
N SER A 100 10.59 2.32 -2.57
CA SER A 100 11.42 2.28 -3.77
C SER A 100 12.74 1.58 -3.42
N ARG A 101 13.00 0.41 -4.03
CA ARG A 101 14.25 -0.34 -3.84
C ARG A 101 14.98 -0.45 -5.17
N GLU A 102 16.13 0.21 -5.28
CA GLU A 102 17.04 0.03 -6.40
C GLU A 102 17.67 -1.37 -6.36
N ASN A 103 17.38 -2.20 -7.37
CA ASN A 103 18.28 -3.28 -7.78
C ASN A 103 19.13 -2.87 -9.02
N ARG A 104 19.04 -1.62 -9.47
CA ARG A 104 19.83 -1.05 -10.58
C ARG A 104 20.21 0.38 -10.23
N GLY A 105 21.51 0.68 -10.38
CA GLY A 105 22.21 1.74 -9.65
C GLY A 105 21.71 3.17 -9.83
N ALA A 106 21.77 3.89 -8.71
CA ALA A 106 22.06 5.31 -8.55
C ALA A 106 21.30 6.25 -9.48
N GLY A 107 19.98 6.19 -9.40
CA GLY A 107 19.09 7.30 -9.71
C GLY A 107 18.81 8.15 -8.47
N TYR A 108 18.45 9.40 -8.68
CA TYR A 108 18.19 10.45 -7.68
C TYR A 108 16.92 10.21 -6.83
N CYS A 109 16.54 8.96 -6.57
CA CYS A 109 15.35 8.60 -5.83
C CYS A 109 15.71 8.29 -4.37
N GLY A 110 15.91 9.32 -3.56
CA GLY A 110 16.02 9.14 -2.11
C GLY A 110 14.70 8.59 -1.56
N ALA A 111 14.75 7.52 -0.74
CA ALA A 111 13.66 7.02 0.10
C ALA A 111 12.21 7.15 -0.44
N GLY A 112 12.03 6.96 -1.76
CA GLY A 112 10.74 7.12 -2.42
C GLY A 112 9.79 5.96 -2.13
N THR A 113 8.55 6.09 -2.59
CA THR A 113 7.56 5.01 -2.58
C THR A 113 7.11 4.70 -4.00
N GLU A 114 6.69 3.45 -4.19
CA GLU A 114 6.11 2.90 -5.41
C GLU A 114 4.66 2.56 -5.09
N ASP A 115 3.72 3.25 -5.74
CA ASP A 115 2.31 2.94 -5.61
C ASP A 115 1.90 1.96 -6.70
N ILE A 116 1.35 0.82 -6.29
CA ILE A 116 1.01 -0.27 -7.21
C ILE A 116 -0.47 -0.60 -7.07
N LEU A 117 -1.21 -0.48 -8.18
CA LEU A 117 -2.57 -0.99 -8.31
C LEU A 117 -2.52 -2.49 -8.65
N ARG A 118 -3.15 -3.31 -7.83
CA ARG A 118 -3.18 -4.77 -7.99
C ARG A 118 -4.59 -5.23 -8.29
N LEU A 119 -4.73 -6.04 -9.33
CA LEU A 119 -5.99 -6.71 -9.66
C LEU A 119 -6.09 -8.01 -8.87
N ILE A 120 -7.06 -8.07 -7.95
CA ILE A 120 -7.26 -9.23 -7.09
C ILE A 120 -8.54 -9.94 -7.47
N GLU A 121 -8.44 -11.23 -7.81
CA GLU A 121 -9.58 -12.11 -7.97
C GLU A 121 -10.01 -12.72 -6.64
N ILE A 122 -11.32 -12.85 -6.45
CA ILE A 122 -11.93 -13.63 -5.38
C ILE A 122 -12.43 -14.96 -5.95
N ALA A 123 -11.60 -16.01 -5.85
CA ALA A 123 -11.97 -17.35 -6.27
C ALA A 123 -12.82 -18.08 -5.20
N LYS A 124 -13.78 -18.90 -5.62
CA LYS A 124 -14.70 -19.70 -4.76
C LYS A 124 -14.76 -21.15 -5.24
N PRO A 125 -15.06 -22.15 -4.38
CA PRO A 125 -14.61 -22.38 -2.99
C PRO A 125 -13.35 -23.28 -2.95
N PRO A 126 -12.49 -23.15 -1.92
CA PRO A 126 -12.57 -22.21 -0.80
C PRO A 126 -12.22 -20.76 -1.24
N LEU A 127 -12.65 -19.76 -0.45
CA LEU A 127 -12.36 -18.36 -0.75
C LEU A 127 -10.85 -18.10 -0.78
N HIS A 128 -10.35 -17.69 -1.94
CA HIS A 128 -8.92 -17.45 -2.20
C HIS A 128 -8.74 -16.14 -2.95
N LEU A 129 -7.90 -15.26 -2.40
CA LEU A 129 -7.46 -14.01 -3.04
C LEU A 129 -6.25 -14.27 -3.95
N ILE A 130 -6.42 -14.09 -5.25
CA ILE A 130 -5.39 -14.34 -6.26
C ILE A 130 -5.03 -13.00 -6.92
N GLU A 131 -3.76 -12.60 -6.84
CA GLU A 131 -3.28 -11.47 -7.65
C GLU A 131 -3.17 -11.93 -9.09
N ARG A 132 -3.90 -11.28 -10.00
CA ARG A 132 -3.89 -11.60 -11.43
C ARG A 132 -2.92 -10.73 -12.20
N ASP A 133 -2.88 -9.45 -11.85
CA ASP A 133 -2.02 -8.48 -12.51
C ASP A 133 -1.75 -7.28 -11.62
N LYS A 134 -0.82 -6.42 -12.04
CA LYS A 134 -0.47 -5.18 -11.34
C LYS A 134 -0.05 -4.08 -12.31
N LEU A 135 -0.34 -2.84 -11.92
CA LEU A 135 0.02 -1.63 -12.64
C LEU A 135 0.75 -0.68 -11.69
N LEU A 136 1.91 -0.18 -12.13
CA LEU A 136 2.65 0.85 -11.41
C LEU A 136 1.95 2.20 -11.62
N LEU A 137 1.48 2.81 -10.54
CA LEU A 137 0.74 4.06 -10.54
C LEU A 137 1.66 5.26 -10.36
N GLN A 138 2.57 5.16 -9.39
CA GLN A 138 3.59 6.15 -9.08
C GLN A 138 4.92 5.44 -8.86
N SER A 139 5.98 6.05 -9.37
CA SER A 139 7.33 5.53 -9.27
C SER A 139 8.33 6.65 -9.28
N CYS A 140 9.08 6.73 -8.20
CA CYS A 140 10.20 7.66 -8.12
C CYS A 140 11.38 7.17 -8.99
N LEU A 141 11.52 5.85 -9.19
CA LEU A 141 12.55 5.27 -10.06
C LEU A 141 12.23 5.43 -11.56
N GLU A 142 10.96 5.29 -11.94
CA GLU A 142 10.53 5.37 -13.34
C GLU A 142 10.01 6.77 -13.74
N SER A 143 10.14 7.76 -12.85
CA SER A 143 9.62 9.13 -13.06
C SER A 143 8.14 9.13 -13.44
N ILE A 144 7.34 8.36 -12.71
CA ILE A 144 5.89 8.26 -12.85
C ILE A 144 5.25 8.99 -11.66
N GLU A 145 4.46 10.01 -11.93
CA GLU A 145 3.82 10.83 -10.92
C GLU A 145 2.35 11.01 -11.27
N LEU A 146 1.46 10.60 -10.36
CA LEU A 146 0.02 10.80 -10.53
C LEU A 146 -0.30 12.28 -10.37
N ASP A 147 -1.26 12.75 -11.16
CA ASP A 147 -1.78 14.10 -11.02
C ASP A 147 -2.61 14.18 -9.73
N ASP A 148 -2.15 15.02 -8.80
CA ASP A 148 -2.79 15.29 -7.53
C ASP A 148 -3.40 16.69 -7.54
N ALA A 149 -4.13 17.06 -8.59
CA ALA A 149 -4.71 18.40 -8.84
C ALA A 149 -5.39 19.12 -7.64
N SER A 150 -5.69 18.43 -6.53
CA SER A 150 -6.24 18.96 -5.27
C SER A 150 -5.34 18.80 -4.03
N GLY A 151 -4.08 18.34 -4.17
CA GLY A 151 -3.18 17.94 -3.08
C GLY A 151 -3.68 16.73 -2.28
N ALA A 152 -4.69 16.02 -2.80
CA ALA A 152 -5.29 14.87 -2.13
C ALA A 152 -4.42 13.62 -2.31
N SER A 153 -4.17 12.89 -1.22
CA SER A 153 -3.44 11.62 -1.26
C SER A 153 -4.12 10.60 -2.18
N LEU A 154 -3.34 9.69 -2.78
CA LEU A 154 -3.84 8.62 -3.65
C LEU A 154 -4.99 7.83 -3.01
N ARG A 155 -4.86 7.53 -1.72
CA ARG A 155 -5.92 6.92 -0.91
C ARG A 155 -7.22 7.71 -0.96
N THR A 156 -7.18 9.02 -0.79
CA THR A 156 -8.37 9.89 -0.83
C THR A 156 -9.02 9.91 -2.22
N GLN A 157 -8.22 9.76 -3.28
CA GLN A 157 -8.72 9.76 -4.65
C GLN A 157 -9.39 8.44 -5.06
N LEU A 158 -8.95 7.32 -4.47
CA LEU A 158 -9.31 5.96 -4.89
C LEU A 158 -10.17 5.18 -3.89
N GLU A 159 -10.04 5.40 -2.58
CA GLU A 159 -10.80 4.68 -1.56
C GLU A 159 -12.28 5.12 -1.57
N GLY A 160 -13.21 4.16 -1.45
CA GLY A 160 -14.63 4.45 -1.34
C GLY A 160 -15.36 4.85 -2.64
N ARG A 161 -14.68 4.79 -3.80
CA ARG A 161 -15.34 5.02 -5.11
C ARG A 161 -16.47 4.02 -5.35
N THR A 162 -17.61 4.52 -5.82
CA THR A 162 -18.83 3.73 -6.04
C THR A 162 -18.84 2.97 -7.37
N ASP A 163 -18.07 3.41 -8.36
CA ASP A 163 -17.81 2.68 -9.61
C ASP A 163 -16.36 2.17 -9.61
N PRO A 164 -16.13 0.97 -9.05
CA PRO A 164 -14.80 0.40 -8.96
C PRO A 164 -14.29 -0.13 -10.30
N GLN A 165 -15.13 -0.33 -11.32
CA GLN A 165 -14.71 -0.91 -12.60
C GLN A 165 -14.05 0.13 -13.52
N HIS A 166 -14.52 1.38 -13.48
CA HIS A 166 -14.06 2.45 -14.38
C HIS A 166 -13.16 3.45 -13.66
N LEU A 167 -11.98 2.98 -13.26
CA LEU A 167 -10.99 3.82 -12.60
C LEU A 167 -10.27 4.69 -13.63
N MET A 168 -10.33 6.01 -13.46
CA MET A 168 -9.63 6.97 -14.32
C MET A 168 -8.35 7.42 -13.62
N LEU A 169 -7.25 7.40 -14.35
CA LEU A 169 -5.93 7.85 -13.89
C LEU A 169 -5.45 8.98 -14.78
N THR A 170 -4.85 10.00 -14.17
CA THR A 170 -4.15 11.07 -14.85
C THR A 170 -2.79 11.19 -14.18
N TRP A 171 -1.75 11.44 -14.98
CA TRP A 171 -0.39 11.63 -14.49
C TRP A 171 0.06 13.06 -14.74
N SER A 172 0.80 13.65 -13.81
CA SER A 172 1.55 14.87 -14.06
C SER A 172 2.79 14.54 -14.90
N ALA A 173 3.40 13.37 -14.67
CA ALA A 173 4.51 12.84 -15.45
C ALA A 173 4.37 11.32 -15.66
N HIS A 174 4.39 10.87 -16.91
CA HIS A 174 4.48 9.45 -17.25
C HIS A 174 5.29 9.27 -18.55
N PRO A 175 6.35 8.45 -18.58
CA PRO A 175 7.26 8.36 -19.74
C PRO A 175 6.56 7.90 -21.03
N LYS A 176 5.56 7.02 -20.89
CA LYS A 176 4.74 6.53 -22.02
C LYS A 176 3.49 7.36 -22.35
N PHE A 177 2.76 7.85 -21.34
CA PHE A 177 1.41 8.41 -21.55
C PHE A 177 1.34 9.93 -21.38
N GLY A 178 2.40 10.57 -20.87
CA GLY A 178 2.37 11.98 -20.48
C GLY A 178 1.21 12.25 -19.51
N SER A 179 0.52 13.36 -19.73
CA SER A 179 -0.63 13.78 -18.91
C SER A 179 -1.99 13.43 -19.50
N VAL A 180 -2.06 12.46 -20.41
CA VAL A 180 -3.32 12.03 -21.01
C VAL A 180 -4.07 11.15 -20.02
N PRO A 181 -5.33 11.47 -19.66
CA PRO A 181 -6.14 10.61 -18.80
C PRO A 181 -6.31 9.22 -19.43
N LYS A 182 -6.16 8.18 -18.62
CA LYS A 182 -6.36 6.79 -19.00
C LYS A 182 -7.44 6.14 -18.18
N ARG A 183 -8.24 5.33 -18.85
CA ARG A 183 -9.16 4.43 -18.17
C ARG A 183 -8.44 3.12 -17.88
N VAL A 184 -8.48 2.69 -16.63
CA VAL A 184 -8.10 1.34 -16.23
C VAL A 184 -9.26 0.41 -16.56
N THR A 185 -8.98 -0.62 -17.34
CA THR A 185 -9.92 -1.70 -17.67
C THR A 185 -9.31 -3.05 -17.33
N VAL A 186 -10.15 -4.07 -17.19
CA VAL A 186 -9.72 -5.46 -17.02
C VAL A 186 -10.13 -6.24 -18.25
N ARG A 187 -9.18 -6.94 -18.86
CA ARG A 187 -9.39 -7.81 -20.02
C ARG A 187 -8.57 -9.07 -19.86
N ASP A 188 -9.21 -10.23 -19.94
CA ASP A 188 -8.56 -11.54 -19.79
C ASP A 188 -7.77 -11.66 -18.48
N GLY A 189 -8.31 -11.09 -17.40
CA GLY A 189 -7.66 -11.04 -16.09
C GLY A 189 -6.40 -10.16 -16.02
N ARG A 190 -6.21 -9.23 -16.96
CA ARG A 190 -5.09 -8.28 -16.99
C ARG A 190 -5.57 -6.84 -16.92
N LEU A 191 -4.74 -5.98 -16.35
CA LEU A 191 -4.96 -4.54 -16.35
C LEU A 191 -4.58 -3.97 -17.71
N ALA A 192 -5.45 -3.13 -18.27
CA ALA A 192 -5.19 -2.37 -19.48
C ALA A 192 -5.44 -0.88 -19.25
N LEU A 193 -4.70 -0.05 -19.98
CA LEU A 193 -4.87 1.40 -20.01
C LEU A 193 -5.34 1.82 -21.40
N GLU A 194 -6.52 2.44 -21.45
CA GLU A 194 -7.17 2.93 -22.67
C GLU A 194 -7.12 4.46 -22.70
#